data_AF-A0A7X8Z5G4-F1
#
_entry.id   AF-A0A7X8Z5G4-F1
#
_cell.length_a   1.000
_cell.length_b   1.000
_cell.length_c   1.000
_cell.angle_alpha   90.00
_cell.angle_beta   90.00
_cell.angle_gamma   90.00
#
_symmetry.space_group_name_H-M   'P 1'
#
loop_
_entity.id
_entity.type
_entity.pdbx_description
1 polymer ?
#
loop_
_entity_poly.entity_id
_entity_poly.type
_entity_poly.pdbx_seq_one_letter_code
_entity_poly.pdbx_strand_id
1 'polypeptide(L)'
;IAVTRHAGSIEKIPTPYGVSYIQTGKDLTRVKNVIGTGGILVHGLQAGAILAGALFDPATPESLKPVSPRLFIDRRYLFSTLGLLAGEHPSEAFHLLQAAIEEVRPEKTGFQADYNGLS
;
A
#
# COMPACT_ATOMS: atom_id res chain seq x y z
N ILE A 1 -1.38 8.38 -4.32
CA ILE A 1 -0.70 9.61 -3.82
C ILE A 1 0.09 9.35 -2.54
N ALA A 2 -0.49 8.79 -1.47
CA ALA A 2 0.23 8.58 -0.19
C ALA A 2 1.44 7.63 -0.33
N VAL A 3 1.25 6.41 -0.86
CA VAL A 3 2.35 5.44 -1.00
C VAL A 3 3.43 5.94 -1.96
N THR A 4 3.06 6.63 -3.04
CA THR A 4 4.03 7.27 -3.97
C THR A 4 4.93 8.30 -3.29
N ARG A 5 4.46 8.97 -2.21
CA ARG A 5 5.28 9.92 -1.43
C ARG A 5 6.21 9.24 -0.42
N HIS A 6 5.96 7.96 -0.09
CA HIS A 6 6.73 7.20 0.90
C HIS A 6 7.59 6.08 0.30
N ALA A 7 7.24 5.63 -0.91
CA ALA A 7 8.05 4.79 -1.75
C ALA A 7 9.09 5.65 -2.48
N GLY A 8 10.30 5.13 -2.58
CA GLY A 8 11.33 5.68 -3.42
C GLY A 8 11.08 5.43 -4.91
N SER A 9 11.96 5.99 -5.73
CA SER A 9 12.00 5.78 -7.17
C SER A 9 13.42 5.49 -7.64
N ILE A 10 13.56 4.85 -8.79
CA ILE A 10 14.84 4.65 -9.48
C ILE A 10 14.86 5.51 -10.74
N GLU A 11 15.86 6.37 -10.86
CA GLU A 11 16.14 7.14 -12.06
C GLU A 11 17.30 6.51 -12.85
N LYS A 12 17.14 6.44 -14.18
CA LYS A 12 18.20 5.97 -15.08
C LYS A 12 18.97 7.17 -15.62
N ILE A 13 20.26 7.24 -15.32
CA ILE A 13 21.14 8.30 -15.81
C ILE A 13 22.09 7.71 -16.85
N PRO A 14 22.01 8.17 -18.12
CA PRO A 14 22.99 7.82 -19.13
C PRO A 14 24.36 8.39 -18.73
N THR A 15 25.39 7.55 -18.72
CA THR A 15 26.78 7.98 -18.51
C THR A 15 27.63 7.50 -19.69
N PRO A 16 28.82 8.10 -19.92
CA PRO A 16 29.75 7.63 -20.97
C PRO A 16 30.19 6.17 -20.82
N TYR A 17 30.00 5.56 -19.65
CA TYR A 17 30.36 4.17 -19.34
C TYR A 17 29.16 3.21 -19.28
N GLY A 18 27.95 3.69 -19.61
CA GLY A 18 26.71 2.91 -19.56
C GLY A 18 25.59 3.58 -18.77
N VAL A 19 24.49 2.86 -18.54
CA VAL A 19 23.35 3.38 -17.77
C VAL A 19 23.61 3.18 -16.27
N SER A 20 23.63 4.27 -15.51
CA SER A 20 23.66 4.25 -14.05
C SER A 20 22.25 4.34 -13.49
N TYR A 21 21.99 3.71 -12.34
CA TYR A 21 20.69 3.71 -11.67
C TYR A 21 20.84 4.43 -10.34
N ILE A 22 20.11 5.52 -10.14
CA ILE A 22 20.09 6.26 -8.88
C ILE A 22 18.76 6.04 -8.19
N GLN A 23 18.81 5.46 -6.99
CA GLN A 23 17.64 5.34 -6.12
C GLN A 23 17.50 6.58 -5.23
N THR A 24 16.29 7.14 -5.19
CA THR A 24 15.89 8.17 -4.22
C THR A 24 14.74 7.64 -3.36
N GLY A 25 14.81 7.78 -2.04
CA GLY A 25 13.76 7.29 -1.13
C GLY A 25 13.85 5.78 -0.79
N LYS A 26 12.82 5.25 -0.14
CA LYS A 26 12.82 3.87 0.40
C LYS A 26 12.43 2.84 -0.65
N ASP A 27 13.18 1.76 -0.76
CA ASP A 27 12.77 0.60 -1.53
C ASP A 27 11.71 -0.21 -0.76
N LEU A 28 10.46 -0.20 -1.22
CA LEU A 28 9.36 -0.96 -0.64
C LEU A 28 9.03 -2.22 -1.45
N THR A 29 9.78 -2.56 -2.49
CA THR A 29 9.49 -3.71 -3.38
C THR A 29 9.42 -5.03 -2.62
N ARG A 30 10.19 -5.16 -1.52
CA ARG A 30 10.23 -6.35 -0.64
C ARG A 30 9.29 -6.29 0.56
N VAL A 31 8.49 -5.25 0.71
CA VAL A 31 7.49 -5.15 1.77
C VAL A 31 6.42 -6.22 1.56
N LYS A 32 6.23 -7.09 2.57
CA LYS A 32 5.33 -8.25 2.49
C LYS A 32 3.90 -7.96 2.94
N ASN A 33 3.70 -6.90 3.73
CA ASN A 33 2.40 -6.56 4.30
C ASN A 33 2.16 -5.06 4.12
N VAL A 34 0.98 -4.70 3.64
CA VAL A 34 0.48 -3.33 3.61
C VAL A 34 -0.78 -3.29 4.45
N ILE A 35 -0.83 -2.37 5.42
CA ILE A 35 -1.96 -2.24 6.33
C ILE A 35 -2.58 -0.87 6.13
N GLY A 36 -3.85 -0.87 5.73
CA GLY A 36 -4.68 0.30 5.58
C GLY A 36 -5.34 0.69 6.89
N THR A 37 -5.21 1.95 7.29
CA THR A 37 -5.89 2.55 8.44
C THR A 37 -6.51 3.89 8.01
N GLY A 38 -7.67 4.27 8.57
CA GLY A 38 -8.33 5.55 8.27
C GLY A 38 -9.77 5.48 7.74
N GLY A 39 -10.48 6.62 7.83
CA GLY A 39 -11.90 6.83 7.51
C GLY A 39 -12.45 6.11 6.28
N ILE A 40 -11.81 6.35 5.14
CA ILE A 40 -12.26 5.87 3.82
C ILE A 40 -12.08 4.35 3.64
N LEU A 41 -11.12 3.74 4.35
CA LEU A 41 -10.82 2.31 4.27
C LEU A 41 -11.72 1.49 5.20
N VAL A 42 -12.17 2.09 6.31
CA VAL A 42 -13.05 1.43 7.28
C VAL A 42 -14.52 1.42 6.80
N HIS A 43 -14.96 2.48 6.11
CA HIS A 43 -16.36 2.67 5.72
C HIS A 43 -16.62 2.52 4.21
N GLY A 44 -15.58 2.44 3.38
CA GLY A 44 -15.73 2.28 1.93
C GLY A 44 -15.96 0.83 1.52
N LEU A 45 -16.94 0.59 0.64
CA LEU A 45 -17.22 -0.72 0.05
C LEU A 45 -16.07 -1.27 -0.83
N GLN A 46 -15.05 -0.46 -1.13
CA GLN A 46 -13.99 -0.76 -2.11
C GLN A 46 -12.58 -0.64 -1.51
N ALA A 47 -12.39 -1.08 -0.27
CA ALA A 47 -11.10 -0.94 0.40
C ALA A 47 -9.98 -1.73 -0.29
N GLY A 48 -10.29 -2.86 -0.94
CA GLY A 48 -9.37 -3.60 -1.80
C GLY A 48 -8.88 -2.78 -3.00
N ALA A 49 -9.77 -2.01 -3.64
CA ALA A 49 -9.41 -1.12 -4.75
C ALA A 49 -8.54 0.06 -4.30
N ILE A 50 -8.83 0.64 -3.12
CA ILE A 50 -8.01 1.72 -2.57
C ILE A 50 -6.61 1.22 -2.24
N LEU A 51 -6.49 0.06 -1.59
CA LEU A 51 -5.20 -0.55 -1.26
C LEU A 51 -4.44 -1.03 -2.50
N ALA A 52 -5.12 -1.39 -3.60
CA ALA A 52 -4.47 -1.71 -4.86
C ALA A 52 -3.63 -0.54 -5.40
N GLY A 53 -3.99 0.71 -5.10
CA GLY A 53 -3.17 1.89 -5.46
C GLY A 53 -1.79 1.96 -4.77
N ALA A 54 -1.59 1.15 -3.72
CA ALA A 54 -0.29 0.99 -3.05
C ALA A 54 0.66 0.06 -3.83
N LEU A 55 0.15 -0.77 -4.73
CA LEU A 55 0.92 -1.80 -5.42
C LEU A 55 1.81 -1.20 -6.51
N PHE A 56 2.87 -1.93 -6.84
CA PHE A 56 3.67 -1.70 -8.03
C PHE A 56 2.79 -1.71 -9.27
N ASP A 57 3.01 -0.74 -10.14
CA ASP A 57 2.33 -0.62 -11.42
C ASP A 57 3.37 -0.74 -12.54
N PRO A 58 3.28 -1.79 -13.40
CA PRO A 58 4.17 -1.94 -14.54
C PRO A 58 4.19 -0.74 -15.51
N ALA A 59 3.16 0.11 -15.51
CA ALA A 59 3.14 1.35 -16.27
C ALA A 59 4.05 2.45 -15.67
N THR A 60 4.50 2.28 -14.43
CA THR A 60 5.43 3.18 -13.72
C THR A 60 6.58 2.37 -13.09
N PRO A 61 7.41 1.70 -13.94
CA PRO A 61 8.42 0.74 -13.49
C PRO A 61 9.53 1.33 -12.62
N GLU A 62 9.70 2.66 -12.64
CA GLU A 62 10.60 3.41 -11.78
C GLU A 62 10.14 3.49 -10.32
N SER A 63 8.89 3.13 -10.01
CA SER A 63 8.34 3.19 -8.67
C SER A 63 8.77 2.00 -7.81
N LEU A 64 9.35 2.24 -6.63
CA LEU A 64 9.72 1.18 -5.68
C LEU A 64 8.59 0.81 -4.72
N LYS A 65 7.37 0.73 -5.25
CA LYS A 65 6.19 0.28 -4.50
C LYS A 65 6.24 -1.23 -4.24
N PRO A 66 5.50 -1.72 -3.22
CA PRO A 66 5.35 -3.15 -2.97
C PRO A 66 4.85 -3.94 -4.19
N VAL A 67 5.53 -5.03 -4.54
CA VAL A 67 5.20 -5.84 -5.72
C VAL A 67 4.04 -6.81 -5.45
N SER A 68 4.15 -7.61 -4.38
CA SER A 68 3.15 -8.62 -4.02
C SER A 68 2.92 -8.71 -2.50
N PRO A 69 2.49 -7.62 -1.84
CA PRO A 69 2.18 -7.65 -0.42
C PRO A 69 0.83 -8.33 -0.15
N ARG A 70 0.68 -8.89 1.05
CA ARG A 70 -0.64 -9.12 1.65
C ARG A 70 -1.23 -7.79 2.10
N LEU A 71 -2.52 -7.60 1.86
CA LEU A 71 -3.22 -6.36 2.17
C LEU A 71 -4.11 -6.57 3.38
N PHE A 72 -4.04 -5.68 4.36
CA PHE A 72 -4.86 -5.74 5.56
C PHE A 72 -5.55 -4.42 5.83
N ILE A 73 -6.65 -4.45 6.57
CA ILE A 73 -7.37 -3.28 7.04
C ILE A 73 -7.50 -3.32 8.56
N ASP A 74 -7.21 -2.19 9.19
CA ASP A 74 -7.57 -1.89 10.56
C ASP A 74 -8.96 -1.24 10.60
N ARG A 75 -10.02 -2.06 10.70
CA ARG A 75 -11.41 -1.56 10.76
C ARG A 75 -11.77 -0.90 12.09
N ARG A 76 -11.01 -1.19 13.14
CA ARG A 76 -11.35 -0.78 14.51
C ARG A 76 -10.45 0.35 15.01
N TYR A 77 -9.61 0.93 14.14
CA TYR A 77 -8.64 1.97 14.50
C TYR A 77 -7.72 1.57 15.65
N LEU A 78 -7.40 0.28 15.74
CA LEU A 78 -6.65 -0.27 16.86
C LEU A 78 -5.18 0.10 16.83
N PHE A 79 -4.62 0.52 15.69
CA PHE A 79 -3.19 0.83 15.58
C PHE A 79 -2.73 1.93 16.54
N SER A 80 -3.51 2.99 16.76
CA SER A 80 -3.14 4.07 17.68
C SER A 80 -3.12 3.58 19.13
N THR A 81 -4.13 2.81 19.54
CA THR A 81 -4.24 2.24 20.88
C THR A 81 -3.19 1.16 21.14
N LEU A 82 -3.04 0.21 20.21
CA LEU A 82 -2.07 -0.88 20.33
C LEU A 82 -0.63 -0.38 20.22
N GLY A 83 -0.38 0.72 19.50
CA GLY A 83 0.92 1.38 19.47
C GLY A 83 1.36 1.91 20.84
N LEU A 84 0.43 2.45 21.62
CA LEU A 84 0.70 2.85 23.01
C LEU A 84 0.95 1.62 23.90
N LEU A 85 0.10 0.59 23.78
CA LEU A 85 0.24 -0.65 24.54
C LEU A 85 1.58 -1.34 24.25
N ALA A 86 2.04 -1.32 23.00
CA ALA A 86 3.29 -1.97 22.59
C ALA A 86 4.54 -1.39 23.26
N GLY A 87 4.47 -0.18 23.83
CA GLY A 87 5.56 0.40 24.61
C GLY A 87 5.90 -0.39 25.86
N GLU A 88 4.88 -0.98 26.51
CA GLU A 88 5.03 -1.76 27.75
C GLU A 88 4.78 -3.26 27.51
N HIS A 89 3.87 -3.59 26.59
CA HIS A 89 3.38 -4.95 26.30
C HIS A 89 3.44 -5.26 24.79
N PRO A 90 4.64 -5.38 24.21
CA PRO A 90 4.82 -5.53 22.76
C PRO A 90 4.23 -6.84 22.21
N SER A 91 4.34 -7.94 22.95
CA SER A 91 3.86 -9.27 22.53
C SER A 91 2.33 -9.33 22.50
N GLU A 92 1.70 -8.82 23.55
CA GLU A 92 0.25 -8.76 23.69
C GLU A 92 -0.35 -7.81 22.65
N ALA A 93 0.24 -6.63 22.47
CA ALA A 93 -0.17 -5.69 21.44
C ALA A 93 -0.09 -6.32 20.04
N PHE A 94 0.98 -7.08 19.76
CA PHE A 94 1.12 -7.79 18.49
C PHE A 94 0.06 -8.88 18.31
N HIS A 95 -0.20 -9.71 19.32
CA HIS A 95 -1.23 -10.76 19.23
C HIS A 95 -2.62 -10.17 19.04
N LEU A 96 -2.95 -9.10 19.79
CA LEU A 96 -4.23 -8.39 19.63
C LEU A 96 -4.36 -7.79 18.22
N LEU A 97 -3.27 -7.22 17.71
CA LEU A 97 -3.25 -6.68 16.36
C LEU A 97 -3.51 -7.76 15.31
N GLN A 98 -2.77 -8.86 15.37
CA GLN A 98 -2.92 -9.98 14.43
C GLN A 98 -4.34 -10.56 14.45
N ALA A 99 -4.96 -10.65 15.62
CA ALA A 99 -6.32 -11.17 15.76
C ALA A 99 -7.40 -10.20 15.24
N ALA A 100 -7.10 -8.91 15.13
CA ALA A 100 -8.10 -7.88 14.85
C ALA A 100 -8.04 -7.28 13.43
N ILE A 101 -6.93 -7.45 12.71
CA ILE A 101 -6.80 -7.00 11.31
C ILE A 101 -7.44 -7.99 10.34
N GLU A 102 -8.06 -7.47 9.29
CA GLU A 102 -8.71 -8.27 8.24
C GLU A 102 -7.88 -8.26 6.97
N GLU A 103 -7.56 -9.43 6.41
CA GLU A 103 -6.91 -9.54 5.11
C GLU A 103 -7.93 -9.29 3.99
N VAL A 104 -7.54 -8.48 3.00
CA VAL A 104 -8.38 -8.16 1.84
C VAL A 104 -7.67 -8.49 0.54
N ARG A 105 -8.47 -8.77 -0.49
CA ARG A 105 -7.97 -8.99 -1.84
C ARG A 105 -7.85 -7.66 -2.58
N PRO A 106 -6.81 -7.47 -3.41
CA PRO A 106 -6.77 -6.33 -4.31
C PRO A 106 -7.91 -6.45 -5.33
N GLU A 107 -8.62 -5.35 -5.55
CA GLU A 107 -9.67 -5.25 -6.56
C GLU A 107 -9.20 -4.29 -7.64
N LYS A 108 -9.45 -4.62 -8.91
CA LYS A 108 -9.24 -3.66 -10.00
C LYS A 108 -10.35 -2.63 -9.92
N THR A 109 -9.99 -1.35 -9.92
CA THR A 109 -10.97 -0.28 -10.07
C THR A 109 -11.58 -0.36 -11.47
N GLY A 110 -12.67 -1.09 -11.60
CA GLY A 110 -13.53 -1.02 -12.77
C GLY A 110 -14.32 0.29 -12.70
N PHE A 111 -13.75 1.39 -13.17
CA PHE A 111 -14.57 2.49 -13.63
C PHE A 111 -15.11 2.07 -15.00
N GLN A 112 -16.10 1.18 -15.02
CA GLN A 112 -16.96 0.99 -16.18
C GLN A 112 -17.79 2.27 -16.26
N ALA A 113 -17.29 3.26 -17.00
CA ALA A 113 -18.14 4.36 -17.43
C ALA A 113 -19.14 3.73 -18.40
N ASP A 114 -20.36 3.51 -17.93
CA ASP A 114 -21.51 3.19 -18.76
C ASP A 114 -21.76 4.36 -19.74
N TYR A 115 -21.00 4.42 -20.83
CA TYR A 115 -21.38 5.15 -22.03
C TYR A 115 -22.24 4.23 -22.90
N ASN A 116 -23.40 3.85 -22.36
CA ASN A 116 -24.52 3.36 -23.14
C ASN A 116 -25.56 4.48 -23.22
N GLY A 117 -25.58 5.15 -24.36
CA GLY A 117 -26.63 6.10 -24.71
C GLY A 117 -26.07 7.44 -25.17
N LEU A 118 -25.75 7.54 -26.45
CA LEU A 118 -26.28 8.54 -27.37
C LEU A 118 -25.89 8.11 -28.79
N SER A 119 -26.93 7.80 -29.56
CA SER A 119 -26.90 7.51 -31.00
C SER A 119 -26.40 8.71 -31.81
#